data_AF-A0A7E4VSR2-F1
#
_entry.id   AF-A0A7E4VSR2-F1
#
_cell.length_a   1.000
_cell.length_b   1.000
_cell.length_c   1.000
_cell.angle_alpha   90.00
_cell.angle_beta   90.00
_cell.angle_gamma   90.00
#
_symmetry.space_group_name_H-M   'P 1'
#
loop_
_entity.id
_entity.type
_entity.pdbx_description
1 polymer ?
#
loop_
_entity_poly.entity_id
_entity_poly.type
_entity_poly.pdbx_seq_one_letter_code
_entity_poly.pdbx_strand_id
1 'polypeptide(L)'
;MMRVLERKQEHYETFVMEHVIFVVQQIEGVSGAPTKALTSKSPSTISIEITPPGKFNITAHDFCFAFPFHVCFNKDLLVEHVGVHIRNRFPHMQRGVTPMSEIIELVHPEIPISYESIKAYRNSLFIFKLLAPPTPEGTSPIAEEVTVKGAMVFVNNGEFVTYMCSPNVTTVRELLNRNIFISDMQRHDSTRDLIMLNQ
;
A
#
# COMPACT_ATOMS: atom_id res chain seq x y z
N MET A 1 8.56 22.76 23.36
CA MET A 1 9.74 22.90 22.45
C MET A 1 10.29 21.50 22.20
N MET A 2 10.73 21.14 20.99
CA MET A 2 11.36 19.81 20.76
C MET A 2 12.88 19.93 20.85
N ARG A 3 13.53 18.96 21.49
CA ARG A 3 15.01 18.86 21.54
C ARG A 3 15.44 17.52 20.98
N VAL A 4 16.39 17.55 20.06
CA VAL A 4 17.10 16.35 19.58
C VAL A 4 18.15 16.00 20.63
N LEU A 5 18.07 14.79 21.18
CA LEU A 5 18.97 14.34 22.26
C LEU A 5 20.20 13.62 21.72
N GLU A 6 20.00 12.78 20.71
CA GLU A 6 21.04 11.90 20.19
C GLU A 6 20.84 11.65 18.69
N ARG A 7 21.97 11.52 17.98
CA ARG A 7 22.03 11.12 16.59
C ARG A 7 22.83 9.83 16.52
N LYS A 8 22.17 8.71 16.20
CA LYS A 8 22.83 7.42 15.97
C LYS A 8 22.74 7.04 14.50
N GLN A 9 23.84 6.53 13.96
CA GLN A 9 23.92 6.02 12.59
C GLN A 9 23.98 4.51 12.66
N GLU A 10 23.03 3.83 12.00
CA GLU A 10 23.00 2.37 11.91
C GLU A 10 23.21 1.96 10.44
N HIS A 11 24.12 1.01 10.23
CA HIS A 11 24.47 0.49 8.91
C HIS A 11 23.75 -0.85 8.72
N TYR A 12 22.75 -0.89 7.84
CA TYR A 12 22.17 -2.14 7.38
C TYR A 12 22.86 -2.55 6.07
N GLU A 13 23.32 -3.80 5.97
CA GLU A 13 24.05 -4.31 4.80
C GLU A 13 23.20 -4.49 3.53
N THR A 14 21.93 -4.08 3.54
CA THR A 14 21.02 -4.23 2.40
C THR A 14 20.85 -2.89 1.70
N PHE A 15 21.55 -2.72 0.57
CA PHE A 15 21.46 -1.59 -0.39
C PHE A 15 21.35 -0.21 0.27
N VAL A 16 22.50 0.29 0.75
CA VAL A 16 22.82 1.68 1.13
C VAL A 16 21.60 2.60 1.34
N MET A 17 20.91 2.43 2.46
CA MET A 17 20.08 3.50 3.01
C MET A 17 20.59 3.84 4.40
N GLU A 18 21.26 4.99 4.52
CA GLU A 18 21.74 5.51 5.79
C GLU A 18 20.53 5.92 6.65
N HIS A 19 20.23 5.15 7.69
CA HIS A 19 19.22 5.55 8.65
C HIS A 19 19.84 6.48 9.70
N VAL A 20 19.42 7.74 9.71
CA VAL A 20 19.71 8.68 10.79
C VAL A 20 18.59 8.59 11.82
N ILE A 21 18.91 8.06 12.99
CA ILE A 21 17.95 7.91 14.09
C ILE A 21 17.97 9.17 14.95
N PHE A 22 16.81 9.79 15.12
CA PHE A 22 16.61 10.93 16.01
C PHE A 22 15.82 10.50 17.24
N VAL A 23 16.39 10.75 18.42
CA VAL A 23 15.63 10.68 19.68
C VAL A 23 15.05 12.07 19.96
N VAL A 24 13.71 12.17 19.89
CA VAL A 24 12.98 13.43 20.09
C VAL A 24 12.22 13.37 21.40
N GLN A 25 12.54 14.28 22.33
CA GLN A 25 11.79 14.47 23.57
C GLN A 25 11.00 15.78 23.53
N GLN A 26 9.74 15.73 23.97
CA GLN A 26 8.93 16.92 24.18
C GLN A 26 9.40 17.64 25.45
N ILE A 27 9.82 18.90 25.32
CA ILE A 27 10.10 19.75 26.48
C ILE A 27 8.77 20.36 26.93
N GLU A 28 8.36 20.04 28.15
CA GLU A 28 7.25 20.69 28.85
C GLU A 28 7.59 22.17 29.07
N GLY A 29 6.67 23.06 28.67
CA GLY A 29 6.81 24.49 28.94
C GLY A 29 6.64 24.79 30.43
N VAL A 30 7.23 25.90 30.90
CA VAL A 30 7.17 26.38 32.30
C VAL A 30 5.73 26.69 32.77
N SER A 31 4.75 26.69 31.88
CA SER A 31 3.33 26.65 32.20
C SER A 31 2.80 25.24 31.94
N GLY A 32 2.38 24.53 33.01
CA GLY A 32 1.89 23.15 33.01
C GLY A 32 0.59 22.89 32.22
N ALA A 33 0.32 23.63 31.16
CA ALA A 33 -0.73 23.34 30.20
C ALA A 33 -0.08 22.84 28.89
N PRO A 34 -0.38 21.61 28.43
CA PRO A 34 0.12 21.13 27.16
C PRO A 34 -0.46 22.01 26.04
N THR A 35 0.41 22.71 25.31
CA THR A 35 0.03 23.35 24.03
C THR A 35 -0.35 22.24 23.06
N LYS A 36 -1.65 21.94 22.95
CA LYS A 36 -2.18 20.99 21.97
C LYS A 36 -1.98 21.60 20.59
N ALA A 37 -1.03 21.06 19.82
CA ALA A 37 -0.93 21.36 18.40
C ALA A 37 -2.25 20.94 17.71
N LEU A 38 -2.65 21.61 16.63
CA LEU A 38 -3.81 21.20 15.82
C LEU A 38 -3.64 19.76 15.27
N THR A 39 -2.40 19.29 15.16
CA THR A 39 -2.00 17.93 14.78
C THR A 39 -1.66 17.04 15.97
N SER A 40 -1.89 17.50 17.21
CA SER A 40 -1.82 16.62 18.36
C SER A 40 -2.89 15.56 18.15
N LYS A 41 -2.45 14.36 17.79
CA LYS A 41 -3.23 13.16 17.98
C LYS A 41 -3.40 13.06 19.50
N SER A 42 -4.36 13.79 20.05
CA SER A 42 -4.99 13.28 21.26
C SER A 42 -5.32 11.83 20.94
N PRO A 43 -5.01 10.87 21.81
CA PRO A 43 -5.65 9.58 21.70
C PRO A 43 -7.13 9.90 21.90
N SER A 44 -7.83 10.23 20.82
CA SER A 44 -9.25 10.00 20.73
C SER A 44 -9.30 8.50 20.81
N THR A 45 -9.43 8.01 22.03
CA THR A 45 -10.06 6.75 22.32
C THR A 45 -11.47 6.90 21.75
N ILE A 46 -11.56 6.78 20.42
CA ILE A 46 -12.74 6.18 19.82
C ILE A 46 -12.77 4.86 20.57
N SER A 47 -13.70 4.72 21.50
CA SER A 47 -14.10 3.43 22.02
C SER A 47 -14.70 2.70 20.82
N ILE A 48 -13.83 2.22 19.94
CA ILE A 48 -14.14 1.13 19.05
C ILE A 48 -14.50 0.05 20.05
N GLU A 49 -15.76 -0.33 20.12
CA GLU A 49 -16.13 -1.58 20.77
C GLU A 49 -15.24 -2.64 20.12
N ILE A 50 -14.16 -3.01 20.81
CA ILE A 50 -13.25 -4.03 20.35
C ILE A 50 -14.10 -5.28 20.43
N THR A 51 -14.73 -5.60 19.30
CA THR A 51 -15.39 -6.88 19.12
C THR A 51 -14.36 -7.93 19.50
N PRO A 52 -14.71 -8.92 20.33
CA PRO A 52 -13.75 -9.91 20.79
C PRO A 52 -12.92 -10.42 19.61
N PRO A 53 -11.59 -10.58 19.79
CA PRO A 53 -10.69 -10.97 18.71
C PRO A 53 -11.30 -12.17 17.96
N GLY A 54 -11.59 -11.98 16.67
CA GLY A 54 -12.18 -13.01 15.81
C GLY A 54 -13.62 -12.78 15.33
N LYS A 55 -14.34 -11.74 15.78
CA LYS A 55 -15.61 -11.33 15.14
C LYS A 55 -15.45 -9.97 14.45
N PHE A 56 -15.16 -10.01 13.16
CA PHE A 56 -15.16 -8.80 12.32
C PHE A 56 -16.50 -8.71 11.60
N ASN A 57 -17.08 -7.51 11.53
CA ASN A 57 -18.30 -7.26 10.76
C ASN A 57 -18.06 -7.21 9.24
N ILE A 58 -16.80 -7.37 8.81
CA ILE A 58 -16.39 -7.40 7.42
C ILE A 58 -15.79 -8.78 7.12
N THR A 59 -16.30 -9.47 6.11
CA THR A 59 -15.69 -10.72 5.65
C THR A 59 -14.47 -10.42 4.78
N ALA A 60 -13.61 -11.42 4.56
CA ALA A 60 -12.51 -11.28 3.61
C ALA A 60 -13.01 -10.96 2.18
N HIS A 61 -14.18 -11.50 1.82
CA HIS A 61 -14.84 -11.21 0.54
C HIS A 61 -15.25 -9.73 0.45
N ASP A 62 -15.91 -9.20 1.48
CA ASP A 62 -16.31 -7.79 1.54
C ASP A 62 -15.10 -6.85 1.46
N PHE A 63 -14.00 -7.20 2.14
CA PHE A 63 -12.75 -6.46 2.03
C PHE A 63 -12.19 -6.46 0.60
N CYS A 64 -12.20 -7.61 -0.08
CA CYS A 64 -11.70 -7.70 -1.47
C CYS A 64 -12.55 -6.93 -2.47
N PHE A 65 -13.83 -6.76 -2.18
CA PHE A 65 -14.73 -5.92 -2.97
C PHE A 65 -14.54 -4.43 -2.65
N ALA A 66 -14.42 -4.09 -1.37
CA ALA A 66 -14.22 -2.71 -0.91
C ALA A 66 -12.87 -2.13 -1.36
N PHE A 67 -11.83 -2.96 -1.47
CA PHE A 67 -10.50 -2.56 -1.92
C PHE A 67 -10.09 -3.39 -3.13
N PRO A 68 -10.56 -3.04 -4.34
CA PRO A 68 -10.45 -3.95 -5.47
C PRO A 68 -9.05 -3.97 -6.10
N PHE A 69 -8.20 -2.98 -5.77
CA PHE A 69 -6.78 -2.92 -6.07
C PHE A 69 -5.98 -3.07 -4.77
N HIS A 70 -5.78 -4.32 -4.33
CA HIS A 70 -4.85 -4.62 -3.24
C HIS A 70 -4.18 -5.97 -3.46
N VAL A 71 -2.99 -6.14 -2.89
CA VAL A 71 -2.26 -7.41 -2.87
C VAL A 71 -1.81 -7.70 -1.45
N CYS A 72 -2.26 -8.81 -0.89
CA CYS A 72 -1.82 -9.31 0.41
C CYS A 72 -0.87 -10.49 0.20
N PHE A 73 0.28 -10.48 0.86
CA PHE A 73 1.32 -11.50 0.71
C PHE A 73 2.07 -11.74 2.02
N ASN A 74 2.74 -12.88 2.13
CA ASN A 74 3.52 -13.28 3.30
C ASN A 74 5.01 -12.84 3.18
N LYS A 75 5.84 -13.22 4.15
CA LYS A 75 7.28 -12.89 4.18
C LYS A 75 8.08 -13.45 3.00
N ASP A 76 7.62 -14.55 2.42
CA ASP A 76 8.23 -15.18 1.25
C ASP A 76 7.75 -14.56 -0.07
N LEU A 77 7.02 -13.44 0.00
CA LEU A 77 6.41 -12.74 -1.13
C LEU A 77 5.39 -13.60 -1.90
N LEU A 78 4.79 -14.59 -1.24
CA LEU A 78 3.72 -15.41 -1.78
C LEU A 78 2.37 -14.77 -1.50
N VAL A 79 1.53 -14.71 -2.51
CA VAL A 79 0.24 -14.02 -2.46
C VAL A 79 -0.76 -14.81 -1.62
N GLU A 80 -1.36 -14.15 -0.63
CA GLU A 80 -2.42 -14.70 0.22
C GLU A 80 -3.82 -14.41 -0.36
N HIS A 81 -4.08 -13.14 -0.70
CA HIS A 81 -5.30 -12.71 -1.37
C HIS A 81 -5.10 -11.39 -2.10
N VAL A 82 -6.01 -11.08 -3.03
CA VAL A 82 -5.97 -9.85 -3.83
C VAL A 82 -7.36 -9.29 -4.00
N GLY A 83 -7.45 -8.01 -4.34
CA GLY A 83 -8.70 -7.34 -4.66
C GLY A 83 -9.35 -7.91 -5.93
N VAL A 84 -10.67 -7.72 -6.06
CA VAL A 84 -11.45 -8.37 -7.12
C VAL A 84 -10.97 -8.04 -8.54
N HIS A 85 -10.48 -6.83 -8.81
CA HIS A 85 -9.96 -6.47 -10.14
C HIS A 85 -8.66 -7.20 -10.46
N ILE A 86 -7.76 -7.35 -9.48
CA ILE A 86 -6.53 -8.12 -9.64
C ILE A 86 -6.85 -9.62 -9.75
N ARG A 87 -7.82 -10.14 -8.98
CA ARG A 87 -8.28 -11.53 -9.06
C ARG A 87 -8.82 -11.88 -10.45
N ASN A 88 -9.69 -11.04 -11.00
CA ASN A 88 -10.27 -11.25 -12.34
C ASN A 88 -9.20 -11.25 -13.43
N ARG A 89 -8.14 -10.47 -13.22
CA ARG A 89 -7.04 -10.32 -14.16
C ARG A 89 -6.03 -11.48 -14.11
N PHE A 90 -5.92 -12.16 -12.97
CA PHE A 90 -5.04 -13.32 -12.76
C PHE A 90 -5.83 -14.49 -12.12
N PRO A 91 -6.71 -15.17 -12.89
CA PRO A 91 -7.64 -16.16 -12.34
C PRO A 91 -6.97 -17.45 -11.83
N HIS A 92 -5.76 -17.76 -12.31
CA HIS A 92 -5.02 -18.98 -11.96
C HIS A 92 -4.16 -18.85 -10.69
N MET A 93 -4.20 -17.70 -10.03
CA MET A 93 -3.43 -17.42 -8.83
C MET A 93 -3.87 -18.31 -7.66
N GLN A 94 -2.90 -18.96 -7.02
CA GLN A 94 -3.11 -19.85 -5.89
C GLN A 94 -2.59 -19.20 -4.60
N ARG A 95 -3.44 -19.22 -3.57
CA ARG A 95 -3.12 -18.69 -2.24
C ARG A 95 -1.93 -19.42 -1.65
N GLY A 96 -0.94 -18.67 -1.16
CA GLY A 96 0.27 -19.18 -0.52
C GLY A 96 1.22 -19.91 -1.47
N VAL A 97 0.99 -19.81 -2.78
CA VAL A 97 1.79 -20.50 -3.82
C VAL A 97 2.27 -19.54 -4.88
N THR A 98 1.38 -18.66 -5.39
CA THR A 98 1.75 -17.72 -6.45
C THR A 98 2.66 -16.61 -5.89
N PRO A 99 3.88 -16.43 -6.42
CA PRO A 99 4.73 -15.29 -6.09
C PRO A 99 4.13 -13.97 -6.55
N MET A 100 4.33 -12.90 -5.79
CA MET A 100 3.86 -11.57 -6.19
C MET A 100 4.50 -11.09 -7.52
N SER A 101 5.71 -11.56 -7.82
CA SER A 101 6.43 -11.24 -9.06
C SER A 101 5.76 -11.80 -10.32
N GLU A 102 4.83 -12.75 -10.20
CA GLU A 102 4.02 -13.22 -11.33
C GLU A 102 2.86 -12.28 -11.68
N ILE A 103 2.52 -11.34 -10.80
CA ILE A 103 1.37 -10.44 -10.98
C ILE A 103 1.75 -8.96 -11.01
N ILE A 104 2.81 -8.57 -10.30
CA ILE A 104 3.26 -7.19 -10.20
C ILE A 104 4.78 -7.08 -10.23
N GLU A 105 5.25 -6.01 -10.87
CA GLU A 105 6.66 -5.64 -10.97
C GLU A 105 6.88 -4.29 -10.27
N LEU A 106 7.91 -4.20 -9.43
CA LEU A 106 8.24 -2.98 -8.69
C LEU A 106 8.84 -1.94 -9.63
N VAL A 107 8.22 -0.76 -9.69
CA VAL A 107 8.70 0.40 -10.46
C VAL A 107 9.35 1.44 -9.56
N HIS A 108 8.77 1.67 -8.37
CA HIS A 108 9.31 2.62 -7.40
C HIS A 108 9.02 2.14 -5.97
N PRO A 109 9.97 2.24 -5.03
CA PRO A 109 11.36 2.66 -5.20
C PRO A 109 12.18 1.68 -6.07
N GLU A 110 13.24 2.18 -6.71
CA GLU A 110 14.15 1.38 -7.57
C GLU A 110 15.11 0.53 -6.73
N ILE A 111 14.55 -0.49 -6.08
CA ILE A 111 15.27 -1.42 -5.21
C ILE A 111 14.92 -2.87 -5.56
N PRO A 112 15.78 -3.84 -5.25
CA PRO A 112 15.39 -5.25 -5.29
C PRO A 112 14.23 -5.51 -4.33
N ILE A 113 13.21 -6.21 -4.82
CA ILE A 113 12.05 -6.54 -3.99
C ILE A 113 12.36 -7.72 -3.05
N SER A 114 12.24 -7.47 -1.75
CA SER A 114 12.31 -8.47 -0.69
C SER A 114 11.44 -8.01 0.47
N TYR A 115 11.11 -8.90 1.41
CA TYR A 115 10.36 -8.50 2.60
C TYR A 115 11.14 -7.48 3.45
N GLU A 116 12.46 -7.65 3.55
CA GLU A 116 13.37 -6.75 4.26
C GLU A 116 13.41 -5.37 3.61
N SER A 117 13.47 -5.31 2.27
CA SER A 117 13.45 -4.04 1.55
C SER A 117 12.09 -3.35 1.70
N ILE A 118 10.98 -4.07 1.59
CA ILE A 118 9.64 -3.53 1.86
C ILE A 118 9.52 -2.98 3.29
N LYS A 119 10.11 -3.66 4.27
CA LYS A 119 10.14 -3.23 5.67
C LYS A 119 11.00 -1.98 5.89
N ALA A 120 12.17 -1.90 5.25
CA ALA A 120 13.05 -0.74 5.32
C ALA A 120 12.40 0.52 4.70
N TYR A 121 11.66 0.34 3.60
CA TYR A 121 10.99 1.39 2.86
C TYR A 121 9.49 1.53 3.21
N ARG A 122 9.05 1.04 4.37
CA ARG A 122 7.60 0.96 4.73
C ARG A 122 6.82 2.28 4.62
N ASN A 123 7.51 3.41 4.79
CA ASN A 123 6.92 4.76 4.76
C ASN A 123 7.05 5.43 3.39
N SER A 124 7.60 4.72 2.40
CA SER A 124 7.73 5.20 1.04
C SER A 124 6.44 4.92 0.25
N LEU A 125 6.22 5.74 -0.78
CA LEU A 125 5.24 5.41 -1.81
C LEU A 125 5.79 4.24 -2.63
N PHE A 126 4.96 3.22 -2.84
CA PHE A 126 5.26 2.14 -3.76
C PHE A 126 4.46 2.34 -5.05
N ILE A 127 5.10 2.08 -6.18
CA ILE A 127 4.47 2.00 -7.50
C ILE A 127 4.84 0.66 -8.09
N PHE A 128 3.80 -0.09 -8.46
CA PHE A 128 3.94 -1.37 -9.13
C PHE A 128 3.29 -1.30 -10.49
N LYS A 129 3.89 -1.98 -11.47
CA LYS A 129 3.28 -2.30 -12.74
C LYS A 129 2.51 -3.61 -12.61
N LEU A 130 1.27 -3.66 -13.08
CA LEU A 130 0.50 -4.90 -13.22
C LEU A 130 0.94 -5.61 -14.50
N LEU A 131 1.33 -6.88 -14.38
CA LEU A 131 1.81 -7.66 -15.52
C LEU A 131 0.68 -8.02 -16.49
N ALA A 132 1.04 -8.29 -17.75
CA ALA A 132 0.10 -8.82 -18.76
C ALA A 132 -0.46 -10.18 -18.30
N PRO A 133 -1.72 -10.52 -18.64
CA PRO A 133 -2.23 -11.83 -18.26
C PRO A 133 -1.53 -12.84 -19.18
N PRO A 134 -1.35 -14.09 -18.76
CA PRO A 134 -0.91 -15.11 -19.69
C PRO A 134 -1.97 -15.26 -20.79
N THR A 135 -1.72 -14.67 -21.96
CA THR A 135 -2.58 -14.82 -23.14
C THR A 135 -2.13 -16.05 -23.93
N PRO A 136 -3.05 -16.86 -24.47
CA PRO A 136 -2.73 -17.81 -25.52
C PRO A 136 -2.17 -17.03 -26.72
N GLU A 137 -1.00 -17.45 -27.19
CA GLU A 137 -0.20 -16.95 -28.32
C GLU A 137 -0.81 -15.83 -29.19
N GLY A 138 -0.12 -14.68 -29.24
CA GLY A 138 -0.08 -13.83 -30.45
C GLY A 138 -0.90 -12.53 -30.46
N THR A 139 -1.72 -12.24 -29.45
CA THR A 139 -2.35 -10.91 -29.33
C THR A 139 -1.81 -10.18 -28.11
N SER A 140 -0.76 -9.36 -28.32
CA SER A 140 -0.42 -8.31 -27.36
C SER A 140 -1.58 -7.32 -27.29
N PRO A 141 -2.18 -7.06 -26.12
CA PRO A 141 -3.12 -5.96 -26.00
C PRO A 141 -2.41 -4.66 -26.40
N ILE A 142 -3.05 -3.85 -27.24
CA ILE A 142 -2.57 -2.52 -27.65
C ILE A 142 -2.60 -1.53 -26.45
N ALA A 143 -3.19 -1.94 -25.32
CA ALA A 143 -3.36 -1.12 -24.12
C ALA A 143 -2.02 -0.80 -23.46
N GLU A 144 -1.89 0.46 -23.01
CA GLU A 144 -0.74 0.92 -22.23
C GLU A 144 -0.61 0.15 -20.90
N GLU A 145 0.60 0.15 -20.36
CA GLU A 145 0.91 -0.52 -19.09
C GLU A 145 0.09 0.08 -17.93
N VAL A 146 -0.53 -0.80 -17.14
CA VAL A 146 -1.25 -0.39 -15.94
C VAL A 146 -0.28 -0.32 -14.77
N THR A 147 -0.12 0.86 -14.19
CA THR A 147 0.58 1.01 -12.90
C THR A 147 -0.41 1.31 -11.79
N VAL A 148 -0.11 0.83 -10.59
CA VAL A 148 -0.86 1.07 -9.36
C VAL A 148 0.09 1.68 -8.33
N LYS A 149 -0.36 2.74 -7.65
CA LYS A 149 0.40 3.44 -6.60
C LYS A 149 -0.26 3.26 -5.25
N GLY A 150 0.52 3.12 -4.20
CA GLY A 150 -0.03 2.79 -2.89
C GLY A 150 1.00 2.70 -1.76
N ALA A 151 0.53 2.17 -0.64
CA ALA A 151 1.32 2.02 0.57
C ALA A 151 1.26 0.58 1.11
N MET A 152 2.31 0.21 1.84
CA MET A 152 2.44 -1.10 2.48
C MET A 152 1.85 -1.06 3.88
N VAL A 153 0.91 -1.96 4.17
CA VAL A 153 0.27 -2.09 5.49
C VAL A 153 0.66 -3.43 6.09
N PHE A 154 1.46 -3.39 7.16
CA PHE A 154 1.86 -4.60 7.89
C PHE A 154 0.73 -5.04 8.81
N VAL A 155 0.33 -6.31 8.71
CA VAL A 155 -0.74 -6.90 9.52
C VAL A 155 -0.24 -8.14 10.25
N ASN A 156 -0.97 -8.55 11.29
CA ASN A 156 -0.62 -9.70 12.12
C ASN A 156 0.84 -9.67 12.62
N ASN A 157 1.24 -8.55 13.25
CA ASN A 157 2.62 -8.31 13.71
C ASN A 157 3.71 -8.43 12.61
N GLY A 158 3.32 -8.26 11.35
CA GLY A 158 4.23 -8.30 10.20
C GLY A 158 4.38 -9.68 9.56
N GLU A 159 3.58 -10.68 9.94
CA GLU A 159 3.52 -11.95 9.21
C GLU A 159 3.02 -11.76 7.77
N PHE A 160 2.16 -10.77 7.54
CA PHE A 160 1.65 -10.43 6.22
C PHE A 160 1.78 -8.93 5.95
N VAL A 161 1.84 -8.60 4.67
CA VAL A 161 1.84 -7.24 4.16
C VAL A 161 0.72 -7.10 3.16
N THR A 162 -0.12 -6.08 3.34
CA THR A 162 -1.14 -5.69 2.37
C THR A 162 -0.70 -4.42 1.67
N TYR A 163 -0.40 -4.52 0.37
CA TYR A 163 -0.23 -3.38 -0.51
C TYR A 163 -1.60 -2.81 -0.87
N MET A 164 -1.95 -1.68 -0.26
CA MET A 164 -3.20 -0.94 -0.52
C MET A 164 -2.92 0.11 -1.59
N CYS A 165 -3.56 0.00 -2.76
CA CYS A 165 -3.21 0.82 -3.91
C CYS A 165 -4.42 1.25 -4.75
N SER A 166 -4.15 2.21 -5.64
CA SER A 166 -5.09 2.73 -6.63
C SER A 166 -4.41 2.79 -7.99
N PRO A 167 -5.16 2.69 -9.11
CA PRO A 167 -4.63 2.94 -10.44
C PRO A 167 -3.88 4.27 -10.49
N ASN A 168 -2.65 4.26 -11.01
CA ASN A 168 -1.81 5.45 -11.09
C ASN A 168 -2.17 6.27 -12.35
N VAL A 169 -3.35 6.87 -12.33
CA VAL A 169 -3.89 7.70 -13.39
C VAL A 169 -4.34 9.05 -12.83
N THR A 170 -4.38 10.06 -13.68
CA THR A 170 -4.73 11.44 -13.32
C THR A 170 -5.80 12.05 -14.23
N THR A 171 -6.09 11.45 -15.39
CA THR A 171 -7.06 11.95 -16.37
C THR A 171 -7.94 10.83 -16.94
N VAL A 172 -9.12 11.18 -17.49
CA VAL A 172 -9.99 10.22 -18.20
C VAL A 172 -9.30 9.67 -19.45
N ARG A 173 -8.44 10.45 -20.11
CA ARG A 173 -7.66 9.96 -21.27
C ARG A 173 -6.74 8.81 -20.89
N GLU A 174 -6.04 8.91 -19.76
CA GLU A 174 -5.17 7.84 -19.26
C GLU A 174 -5.98 6.57 -18.89
N LEU A 175 -7.17 6.73 -18.32
CA LEU A 175 -8.09 5.61 -18.08
C LEU A 175 -8.42 4.86 -19.38
N LEU A 176 -8.78 5.59 -20.44
CA LEU A 176 -9.11 5.02 -21.74
C LEU A 176 -7.91 4.32 -22.38
N ASN A 177 -6.73 4.94 -22.37
CA ASN A 177 -5.51 4.37 -22.94
C ASN A 177 -5.09 3.04 -22.26
N ARG A 178 -5.40 2.91 -20.98
CA ARG A 178 -5.07 1.73 -20.15
C ARG A 178 -6.23 0.75 -20.01
N ASN A 179 -7.36 1.00 -20.67
CA ASN A 179 -8.57 0.20 -20.59
C ASN A 179 -9.05 -0.03 -19.15
N ILE A 180 -9.02 1.02 -18.33
CA ILE A 180 -9.55 1.04 -16.96
C ILE A 180 -10.79 1.91 -16.96
N PHE A 181 -11.87 1.45 -16.33
CA PHE A 181 -13.09 2.24 -16.23
C PHE A 181 -13.15 2.99 -14.91
N ILE A 182 -13.75 4.17 -14.91
CA ILE A 182 -14.02 4.90 -13.67
C ILE A 182 -14.92 4.10 -12.71
N SER A 183 -15.74 3.19 -13.24
CA SER A 183 -16.55 2.27 -12.44
C SER A 183 -15.72 1.26 -11.65
N ASP A 184 -14.48 1.00 -12.08
CA ASP A 184 -13.55 0.10 -11.38
C ASP A 184 -12.94 0.78 -10.14
N MET A 185 -13.07 2.10 -10.04
CA MET A 185 -12.59 2.88 -8.90
C MET A 185 -13.72 3.11 -7.90
N GLN A 186 -13.47 2.71 -6.66
CA GLN A 186 -14.45 2.80 -5.58
C GLN A 186 -14.76 4.26 -5.23
N ARG A 187 -15.97 4.51 -4.72
CA ARG A 187 -16.44 5.88 -4.41
C ARG A 187 -15.61 6.59 -3.35
N HIS A 188 -14.93 5.84 -2.49
CA HIS A 188 -14.08 6.39 -1.43
C HIS A 188 -12.62 6.57 -1.88
N ASP A 189 -12.26 6.14 -3.09
CA ASP A 189 -10.92 6.34 -3.64
C ASP A 189 -10.79 7.78 -4.14
N SER A 190 -9.95 8.58 -3.47
CA SER A 190 -9.73 9.99 -3.82
C SER A 190 -9.13 10.19 -5.21
N THR A 191 -8.50 9.15 -5.79
CA THR A 191 -8.00 9.20 -7.17
C THR A 191 -9.15 9.36 -8.17
N ARG A 192 -10.34 8.84 -7.84
CA ARG A 192 -11.56 9.02 -8.64
C ARG A 192 -11.95 10.49 -8.75
N ASP A 193 -11.92 11.20 -7.63
CA ASP A 193 -12.25 12.63 -7.58
C ASP A 193 -11.18 13.46 -8.30
N LEU A 194 -9.91 13.12 -8.12
CA LEU A 194 -8.79 13.76 -8.82
C LEU A 194 -8.95 13.68 -10.33
N ILE A 195 -9.29 12.50 -10.87
CA ILE A 195 -9.52 12.33 -12.30
C ILE A 195 -10.66 13.23 -12.78
N MET A 196 -11.77 13.30 -12.03
CA MET A 196 -12.94 14.11 -12.40
C MET A 196 -12.67 15.62 -12.36
N LEU A 197 -11.75 16.09 -11.51
CA LEU A 197 -11.35 17.49 -11.42
C LEU A 197 -10.39 17.91 -12.54
N ASN A 198 -9.64 16.97 -13.12
CA ASN A 198 -8.68 17.22 -14.20
C ASN A 198 -9.28 17.01 -15.60
N GLN A 199 -10.58 17.27 -15.77
CA GLN A 199 -11.27 17.18 -17.07
C GLN A 199 -11.51 18.56 -17.68
#